data_AF-A0A8H4VQL7-F1
#
_entry.id   AF-A0A8H4VQL7-F1
#
_cell.length_a   1.000
_cell.length_b   1.000
_cell.length_c   1.000
_cell.angle_alpha   90.00
_cell.angle_beta   90.00
_cell.angle_gamma   90.00
#
_symmetry.space_group_name_H-M   'P 1'
#
loop_
_entity.id
_entity.type
_entity.pdbx_description
1 polymer ?
#
loop_
_entity_poly.entity_id
_entity_poly.type
_entity_poly.pdbx_seq_one_letter_code
_entity_poly.pdbx_strand_id
1 'polypeptide(L)'
;MQTPFERDLKDVHLVYDYGVDAHEGAQEKWRYELWFSHEVGACISGCLDKRATELDSLKMQNRVTYSIHGGPMAGRHNYQAADYQCIRPGELWQCNWLEGKSATISLTSPDADKTTTETGTVVSLVYDIPNKKITTSIAFSKGHWEHPNEAHGDKRNLEDLSRWRELAKEGIQTDRHMLSAQADIVEVFKGPGDLKPIEQSWPTM
;
A
#
# COMPACT_ATOMS: atom_id res chain seq x y z
N MET A 1 -16.66 -17.16 -15.02
CA MET A 1 -17.06 -15.82 -14.52
C MET A 1 -15.83 -15.21 -13.90
N GLN A 2 -15.57 -13.91 -14.12
CA GLN A 2 -14.52 -13.19 -13.39
C GLN A 2 -14.95 -13.05 -11.92
N THR A 3 -13.99 -13.18 -11.01
CA THR A 3 -14.20 -12.89 -9.59
C THR A 3 -14.39 -11.39 -9.37
N PRO A 4 -14.99 -10.96 -8.24
CA PRO A 4 -15.07 -9.54 -7.90
C PRO A 4 -13.70 -8.86 -7.92
N PHE A 5 -12.65 -9.51 -7.42
CA PHE A 5 -11.29 -8.98 -7.43
C PHE A 5 -10.78 -8.74 -8.85
N GLU A 6 -10.90 -9.74 -9.74
CA GLU A 6 -10.44 -9.64 -11.13
C GLU A 6 -11.11 -8.50 -11.90
N ARG A 7 -12.39 -8.26 -11.61
CA ARG A 7 -13.16 -7.19 -12.22
C ARG A 7 -12.76 -5.83 -11.62
N ASP A 8 -12.77 -5.73 -10.29
CA ASP A 8 -12.78 -4.45 -9.58
C ASP A 8 -11.39 -3.91 -9.22
N LEU A 9 -10.43 -4.78 -8.90
CA LEU A 9 -9.13 -4.38 -8.34
C LEU A 9 -7.95 -4.84 -9.19
N LYS A 10 -7.99 -6.04 -9.78
CA LYS A 10 -6.83 -6.60 -10.48
C LYS A 10 -6.29 -5.63 -11.53
N ASP A 11 -5.04 -5.25 -11.35
CA ASP A 11 -4.32 -4.35 -12.26
C ASP A 11 -4.94 -2.94 -12.38
N VAL A 12 -5.79 -2.54 -11.44
CA VAL A 12 -6.35 -1.19 -11.40
C VAL A 12 -5.32 -0.21 -10.87
N HIS A 13 -5.20 0.91 -11.55
CA HIS A 13 -4.43 2.07 -11.16
C HIS A 13 -5.39 3.22 -10.84
N LEU A 14 -5.17 3.85 -9.69
CA LEU A 14 -5.91 5.02 -9.22
C LEU A 14 -4.97 6.22 -9.05
N VAL A 15 -5.36 7.35 -9.62
CA VAL A 15 -4.80 8.67 -9.29
C VAL A 15 -5.85 9.42 -8.50
N TYR A 16 -5.50 9.95 -7.33
CA TYR A 16 -6.45 10.63 -6.45
C TYR A 16 -5.83 11.84 -5.74
N ASP A 17 -6.66 12.85 -5.51
CA ASP A 17 -6.28 14.13 -4.90
C ASP A 17 -7.00 14.30 -3.55
N TYR A 18 -6.24 14.43 -2.46
CA TYR A 18 -6.79 14.93 -1.20
C TYR A 18 -6.97 16.44 -1.29
N GLY A 19 -8.13 16.94 -0.86
CA GLY A 19 -8.33 18.36 -0.62
C GLY A 19 -7.77 18.74 0.74
N VAL A 20 -6.87 19.74 0.77
CA VAL A 20 -6.31 20.28 2.02
C VAL A 20 -6.58 21.77 2.07
N ASP A 21 -7.13 22.22 3.20
CA ASP A 21 -7.26 23.65 3.48
C ASP A 21 -5.87 24.23 3.75
N ALA A 22 -5.31 25.01 2.83
CA ALA A 22 -4.04 25.67 3.06
C ALA A 22 -4.20 26.87 3.98
N HIS A 23 -3.12 27.26 4.66
CA HIS A 23 -3.05 28.56 5.32
C HIS A 23 -3.30 29.66 4.26
N GLU A 24 -4.22 30.59 4.56
CA GLU A 24 -4.71 31.68 3.68
C GLU A 24 -5.88 31.35 2.73
N GLY A 25 -6.53 30.19 2.86
CA GLY A 25 -7.77 29.89 2.14
C GLY A 25 -7.59 29.46 0.68
N ALA A 26 -6.35 29.22 0.26
CA ALA A 26 -6.07 28.44 -0.95
C ALA A 26 -6.33 26.96 -0.67
N GLN A 27 -6.89 26.23 -1.63
CA GLN A 27 -7.03 24.77 -1.52
C GLN A 27 -5.78 24.13 -2.12
N GLU A 28 -4.97 23.48 -1.29
CA GLU A 28 -3.87 22.64 -1.78
C GLU A 28 -4.44 21.27 -2.14
N LYS A 29 -3.87 20.64 -3.18
CA LYS A 29 -4.19 19.27 -3.57
C LYS A 29 -2.97 18.40 -3.38
N TRP A 30 -3.11 17.38 -2.54
CA TRP A 30 -2.06 16.37 -2.40
C TRP A 30 -2.41 15.17 -3.26
N ARG A 31 -1.65 15.02 -4.35
CA ARG A 31 -1.85 13.96 -5.34
C ARG A 31 -1.11 12.68 -4.96
N TYR A 32 -1.80 11.56 -5.06
CA TYR A 32 -1.29 10.23 -4.80
C TYR A 32 -1.64 9.31 -5.98
N GLU A 33 -0.77 8.34 -6.23
CA GLU A 33 -0.99 7.23 -7.17
C GLU A 33 -0.95 5.90 -6.41
N LEU A 34 -1.84 4.97 -6.76
CA LEU A 34 -1.84 3.61 -6.24
C LEU A 34 -2.25 2.62 -7.32
N TRP A 35 -1.45 1.58 -7.49
CA TRP A 35 -1.71 0.46 -8.38
C TRP A 35 -1.84 -0.83 -7.59
N PHE A 36 -2.97 -1.51 -7.78
CA PHE A 36 -3.24 -2.86 -7.27
C PHE A 36 -2.49 -3.89 -8.12
N SER A 37 -1.18 -3.93 -7.90
CA SER A 37 -0.22 -4.77 -8.63
C SER A 37 -0.56 -6.25 -8.55
N HIS A 38 -0.42 -6.95 -9.68
CA HIS A 38 -0.64 -8.39 -9.78
C HIS A 38 0.47 -9.04 -10.63
N GLU A 39 0.63 -10.37 -10.54
CA GLU A 39 1.53 -11.09 -11.46
C GLU A 39 1.03 -11.06 -12.90
N VAL A 40 1.79 -10.44 -13.79
CA VAL A 40 1.62 -10.64 -15.23
C VAL A 40 2.23 -12.00 -15.59
N GLY A 41 1.38 -13.04 -15.75
CA GLY A 41 1.76 -14.21 -16.58
C GLY A 41 1.99 -15.58 -15.94
N ALA A 42 1.54 -15.87 -14.71
CA ALA A 42 1.52 -17.26 -14.25
C ALA A 42 0.29 -18.01 -14.79
N CYS A 43 0.41 -18.57 -15.99
CA CYS A 43 -0.43 -19.69 -16.39
C CYS A 43 -0.07 -20.87 -15.47
N ILE A 44 -0.85 -21.10 -14.40
CA ILE A 44 -0.68 -22.28 -13.55
C ILE A 44 -1.29 -23.48 -14.29
N SER A 45 -0.68 -23.86 -15.42
CA SER A 45 -0.96 -25.13 -16.07
C SER A 45 -0.12 -26.23 -15.43
N GLY A 46 -0.77 -27.04 -14.60
CA GLY A 46 -0.37 -28.42 -14.33
C GLY A 46 0.67 -28.63 -13.22
N CYS A 47 0.27 -29.46 -12.25
CA CYS A 47 1.11 -30.02 -11.18
C CYS A 47 1.60 -29.03 -10.12
N LEU A 48 0.77 -28.78 -9.10
CA LEU A 48 1.19 -28.69 -7.69
C LEU A 48 -0.05 -28.86 -6.79
N ASP A 49 0.17 -29.39 -5.60
CA ASP A 49 -0.80 -29.99 -4.70
C ASP A 49 -2.04 -29.11 -4.41
N LYS A 50 -3.25 -29.67 -4.54
CA LYS A 50 -4.53 -28.91 -4.65
C LYS A 50 -5.00 -28.24 -3.34
N ARG A 51 -4.30 -28.42 -2.22
CA ARG A 51 -4.68 -27.83 -0.92
C ARG A 51 -3.74 -26.71 -0.42
N ALA A 52 -2.50 -26.68 -0.88
CA ALA A 52 -1.55 -25.62 -0.53
C ALA A 52 -1.63 -24.40 -1.49
N THR A 53 -2.27 -24.56 -2.65
CA THR A 53 -2.19 -23.60 -3.76
C THR A 53 -3.20 -22.46 -3.70
N GLU A 54 -4.36 -22.62 -3.08
CA GLU A 54 -5.41 -21.59 -3.11
C GLU A 54 -5.11 -20.42 -2.14
N LEU A 55 -4.68 -20.74 -0.92
CA LEU A 55 -4.30 -19.72 0.07
C LEU A 55 -3.00 -19.00 -0.32
N ASP A 56 -2.04 -19.70 -0.91
CA ASP A 56 -0.75 -19.11 -1.29
C ASP A 56 -0.83 -18.35 -2.63
N SER A 57 -1.68 -18.77 -3.58
CA SER A 57 -1.95 -17.98 -4.80
C SER A 57 -2.81 -16.74 -4.54
N LEU A 58 -3.71 -16.76 -3.54
CA LEU A 58 -4.39 -15.54 -3.08
C LEU A 58 -3.40 -14.55 -2.44
N LYS A 59 -2.42 -15.03 -1.65
CA LYS A 59 -1.40 -14.17 -1.03
C LYS A 59 -0.47 -13.51 -2.05
N MET A 60 -0.21 -14.14 -3.20
CA MET A 60 0.62 -13.56 -4.28
C MET A 60 -0.08 -12.47 -5.11
N GLN A 61 -1.39 -12.24 -4.92
CA GLN A 61 -2.15 -11.21 -5.63
C GLN A 61 -2.41 -9.95 -4.80
N ASN A 62 -1.84 -9.91 -3.59
CA ASN A 62 -2.19 -8.98 -2.54
C ASN A 62 -1.14 -7.88 -2.40
N ARG A 63 -0.86 -7.13 -3.46
CA ARG A 63 0.13 -6.05 -3.40
C ARG A 63 -0.37 -4.74 -3.96
N VAL A 64 0.05 -3.66 -3.32
CA VAL A 64 -0.08 -2.30 -3.81
C VAL A 64 1.31 -1.74 -4.11
N THR A 65 1.42 -0.99 -5.19
CA THR A 65 2.54 -0.07 -5.44
C THR A 65 1.97 1.34 -5.43
N TYR A 66 2.64 2.28 -4.79
CA TYR A 66 2.14 3.65 -4.70
C TYR A 66 3.26 4.68 -4.71
N SER A 67 2.88 5.89 -5.08
CA SER A 67 3.73 7.07 -5.14
C SER A 67 2.98 8.28 -4.58
N ILE A 68 3.70 9.11 -3.84
CA ILE A 68 3.17 10.33 -3.23
C ILE A 68 3.76 11.54 -3.96
N HIS A 69 2.90 12.38 -4.53
CA HIS A 69 3.32 13.52 -5.37
C HIS A 69 3.07 14.89 -4.72
N GLY A 70 2.26 14.96 -3.66
CA GLY A 70 1.98 16.20 -2.93
C GLY A 70 1.97 16.00 -1.42
N GLY A 71 2.00 17.12 -0.69
CA GLY A 71 2.04 17.14 0.78
C GLY A 71 3.40 16.78 1.38
N PRO A 72 3.48 16.63 2.72
CA PRO A 72 4.74 16.42 3.43
C PRO A 72 5.53 15.18 2.98
N MET A 73 4.85 14.17 2.44
CA MET A 73 5.46 12.91 2.00
C MET A 73 5.76 12.85 0.50
N ALA A 74 5.67 13.98 -0.22
CA ALA A 74 5.94 14.04 -1.65
C ALA A 74 7.37 13.54 -1.98
N GLY A 75 7.48 12.60 -2.91
CA GLY A 75 8.74 11.94 -3.28
C GLY A 75 8.96 10.58 -2.63
N ARG A 76 7.96 10.05 -1.90
CA ARG A 76 7.97 8.67 -1.37
C ARG A 76 7.35 7.70 -2.38
N HIS A 77 8.10 6.64 -2.70
CA HIS A 77 7.70 5.55 -3.60
C HIS A 77 7.82 4.20 -2.89
N ASN A 78 6.76 3.42 -2.88
CA ASN A 78 6.72 2.22 -2.05
C ASN A 78 5.87 1.10 -2.68
N TYR A 79 5.99 -0.10 -2.13
CA TYR A 79 5.14 -1.24 -2.41
C TYR A 79 4.94 -2.08 -1.15
N GLN A 80 3.72 -2.59 -0.97
CA GLN A 80 3.33 -3.33 0.23
C GLN A 80 2.46 -4.53 -0.08
N ALA A 81 2.58 -5.56 0.76
CA ALA A 81 1.54 -6.56 0.85
C ALA A 81 0.32 -5.91 1.50
N ALA A 82 -0.86 -6.15 0.93
CA ALA A 82 -2.11 -5.54 1.35
C ALA A 82 -3.20 -6.60 1.51
N ASP A 83 -4.01 -6.45 2.55
CA ASP A 83 -5.22 -7.22 2.74
C ASP A 83 -6.38 -6.53 2.01
N TYR A 84 -7.12 -7.29 1.21
CA TYR A 84 -8.27 -6.79 0.45
C TYR A 84 -9.54 -7.47 0.91
N GLN A 85 -10.51 -6.66 1.31
CA GLN A 85 -11.85 -7.10 1.65
C GLN A 85 -12.87 -6.50 0.69
N CYS A 86 -13.56 -7.37 -0.06
CA CYS A 86 -14.73 -6.96 -0.82
C CYS A 86 -15.88 -6.69 0.16
N ILE A 87 -16.31 -5.43 0.28
CA ILE A 87 -17.49 -5.08 1.09
C ILE A 87 -18.75 -5.24 0.25
N ARG A 88 -18.75 -4.68 -0.96
CA ARG A 88 -19.83 -4.82 -1.96
C ARG A 88 -19.23 -4.94 -3.36
N PRO A 89 -19.40 -6.07 -4.06
CA PRO A 89 -18.84 -6.27 -5.38
C PRO A 89 -19.28 -5.17 -6.36
N GLY A 90 -18.32 -4.53 -7.03
CA GLY A 90 -18.55 -3.50 -8.03
C GLY A 90 -18.80 -2.11 -7.44
N GLU A 91 -18.77 -2.01 -6.11
CA GLU A 91 -19.08 -0.76 -5.41
C GLU A 91 -18.01 -0.36 -4.41
N LEU A 92 -17.62 -1.26 -3.51
CA LEU A 92 -16.87 -0.88 -2.32
C LEU A 92 -15.87 -1.95 -1.88
N TRP A 93 -14.61 -1.52 -1.76
CA TRP A 93 -13.51 -2.35 -1.30
C TRP A 93 -12.77 -1.68 -0.16
N GLN A 94 -12.31 -2.48 0.79
CA GLN A 94 -11.36 -2.05 1.81
C GLN A 94 -10.00 -2.68 1.54
N CYS A 95 -8.95 -1.87 1.61
CA CYS A 95 -7.58 -2.23 1.32
C CYS A 95 -6.71 -1.75 2.48
N ASN A 96 -6.05 -2.68 3.17
CA ASN A 96 -5.32 -2.39 4.39
C ASN A 96 -3.88 -2.90 4.29
N TRP A 97 -2.92 -2.15 4.82
CA TRP A 97 -1.55 -2.64 4.94
C TRP A 97 -0.83 -2.03 6.14
N LEU A 98 0.26 -2.70 6.53
CA LEU A 98 1.22 -2.23 7.50
C LEU A 98 2.57 -2.08 6.80
N GLU A 99 3.15 -0.88 6.85
CA GLU A 99 4.53 -0.65 6.44
C GLU A 99 5.50 -1.24 7.48
N GLY A 100 5.60 -2.57 7.57
CA GLY A 100 6.35 -3.21 8.67
C GLY A 100 5.99 -4.66 9.02
N LYS A 101 5.14 -5.35 8.25
CA LYS A 101 5.13 -6.83 8.32
C LYS A 101 4.85 -7.54 6.99
N SER A 102 5.70 -8.51 6.65
CA SER A 102 5.45 -9.45 5.54
C SER A 102 4.24 -10.31 5.88
N ALA A 103 3.38 -10.59 4.91
CA ALA A 103 2.30 -11.56 5.07
C ALA A 103 2.82 -13.01 5.31
N THR A 104 4.14 -13.22 5.21
CA THR A 104 4.78 -14.53 5.38
C THR A 104 5.50 -14.60 6.73
N ILE A 105 4.83 -15.16 7.74
CA ILE A 105 5.52 -15.65 8.94
C ILE A 105 6.29 -16.91 8.53
N SER A 106 7.61 -16.81 8.38
CA SER A 106 8.47 -17.99 8.32
C SER A 106 8.61 -18.54 9.74
N LEU A 107 7.95 -19.65 10.02
CA LEU A 107 7.97 -20.33 11.33
C LEU A 107 9.31 -21.06 11.61
N THR A 108 10.33 -20.92 10.76
CA THR A 108 11.51 -21.80 10.75
C THR A 108 12.84 -21.15 11.14
N SER A 109 12.87 -19.87 11.52
CA SER A 109 14.12 -19.25 11.97
C SER A 109 13.94 -18.49 13.30
N PRO A 110 14.51 -19.01 14.41
CA PRO A 110 14.47 -18.35 15.72
C PRO A 110 15.27 -17.03 15.78
N ASP A 111 15.99 -16.67 14.70
CA ASP A 111 16.74 -15.41 14.57
C ASP A 111 16.10 -14.39 13.60
N ALA A 112 14.94 -14.69 13.00
CA ALA A 112 14.27 -13.79 12.03
C ALA A 112 13.54 -12.58 12.66
N ASP A 113 13.66 -12.38 13.97
CA ASP A 113 12.77 -11.53 14.77
C ASP A 113 13.31 -10.11 15.08
N LYS A 114 14.18 -9.50 14.24
CA LYS A 114 14.70 -8.15 14.54
C LYS A 114 14.63 -7.09 13.44
N THR A 115 14.17 -7.41 12.23
CA THR A 115 14.18 -6.45 11.11
C THR A 115 12.94 -6.55 10.22
N THR A 116 11.76 -6.77 10.81
CA THR A 116 10.50 -6.81 10.05
C THR A 116 9.90 -5.41 9.82
N THR A 117 10.44 -4.36 10.43
CA THR A 117 9.85 -3.02 10.34
C THR A 117 10.30 -2.26 9.10
N GLU A 118 9.41 -1.42 8.57
CA GLU A 118 9.75 -0.31 7.67
C GLU A 118 9.54 0.98 8.47
N THR A 119 8.52 1.79 8.19
CA THR A 119 8.17 2.95 9.04
C THR A 119 7.25 2.57 10.21
N GLY A 120 6.60 1.40 10.15
CA GLY A 120 5.57 0.96 11.08
C GLY A 120 4.20 1.59 10.85
N THR A 121 3.98 2.34 9.77
CA THR A 121 2.72 3.03 9.47
C THR A 121 1.59 2.05 9.14
N VAL A 122 0.42 2.25 9.72
CA VAL A 122 -0.79 1.47 9.40
C VAL A 122 -1.65 2.28 8.44
N VAL A 123 -2.09 1.67 7.35
CA VAL A 123 -2.98 2.31 6.38
C VAL A 123 -4.22 1.46 6.21
N SER A 124 -5.38 2.11 6.30
CA SER A 124 -6.66 1.59 5.86
C SER A 124 -7.22 2.52 4.80
N LEU A 125 -7.59 1.95 3.65
CA LEU A 125 -8.13 2.65 2.50
C LEU A 125 -9.45 2.01 2.09
N VAL A 126 -10.46 2.83 1.81
CA VAL A 126 -11.73 2.40 1.24
C VAL A 126 -11.84 2.99 -0.16
N TYR A 127 -11.98 2.12 -1.15
CA TYR A 127 -12.22 2.48 -2.55
C TYR A 127 -13.71 2.39 -2.86
N ASP A 128 -14.34 3.55 -3.03
CA ASP A 128 -15.74 3.70 -3.45
C ASP A 128 -15.78 3.96 -4.97
N ILE A 129 -16.10 2.91 -5.71
CA ILE A 129 -16.06 2.88 -7.18
C ILE A 129 -17.14 3.81 -7.76
N PRO A 130 -18.43 3.73 -7.38
CA PRO A 130 -19.47 4.54 -8.00
C PRO A 130 -19.31 6.03 -7.71
N ASN A 131 -18.88 6.39 -6.51
CA ASN A 131 -18.71 7.78 -6.12
C ASN A 131 -17.35 8.36 -6.49
N LYS A 132 -16.41 7.53 -7.01
CA LYS A 132 -15.04 7.93 -7.35
C LYS A 132 -14.32 8.58 -6.16
N LYS A 133 -14.43 7.95 -4.99
CA LYS A 133 -13.83 8.44 -3.74
C LYS A 133 -12.89 7.43 -3.14
N ILE A 134 -11.86 7.96 -2.49
CA ILE A 134 -10.99 7.21 -1.58
C ILE A 134 -11.21 7.78 -0.18
N THR A 135 -11.49 6.93 0.80
CA THR A 135 -11.50 7.32 2.22
C THR A 135 -10.37 6.60 2.92
N THR A 136 -9.47 7.32 3.58
CA THR A 136 -8.33 6.74 4.29
C THR A 136 -8.37 7.04 5.77
N SER A 137 -7.85 6.08 6.53
CA SER A 137 -7.37 6.26 7.90
C SER A 137 -5.93 5.78 7.95
N ILE A 138 -5.01 6.70 8.23
CA ILE A 138 -3.58 6.44 8.30
C ILE A 138 -3.11 6.71 9.73
N ALA A 139 -2.42 5.74 10.31
CA ALA A 139 -1.78 5.86 11.62
C ALA A 139 -0.26 5.89 11.43
N PHE A 140 0.28 7.08 11.22
CA PHE A 140 1.73 7.28 11.09
C PHE A 140 2.42 6.94 12.41
N SER A 141 3.56 6.25 12.34
CA SER A 141 4.46 6.19 13.51
C SER A 141 4.97 7.60 13.83
N LYS A 142 5.42 7.80 15.07
CA LYS A 142 5.93 9.10 15.50
C LYS A 142 7.08 9.58 14.61
N GLY A 143 8.09 8.73 14.39
CA GLY A 143 9.24 9.09 13.56
C GLY A 143 8.83 9.42 12.12
N HIS A 144 7.92 8.65 11.52
CA HIS A 144 7.44 8.95 10.17
C HIS A 144 6.73 10.31 10.10
N TRP A 145 5.91 10.64 11.10
CA TRP A 145 5.17 11.90 11.13
C TRP A 145 6.06 13.12 11.42
N GLU A 146 6.97 13.02 12.39
CA GLU A 146 7.82 14.13 12.81
C GLU A 146 9.00 14.38 11.86
N HIS A 147 9.42 13.35 11.09
CA HIS A 147 10.53 13.41 10.14
C HIS A 147 10.09 13.04 8.71
N PRO A 148 9.16 13.78 8.08
CA PRO A 148 8.57 13.41 6.79
C PRO A 148 9.59 13.33 5.64
N ASN A 149 10.57 14.24 5.63
CA ASN A 149 11.66 14.24 4.65
C ASN A 149 12.51 12.96 4.74
N GLU A 150 12.60 12.38 5.94
CA GLU A 150 13.34 11.15 6.16
C GLU A 150 12.61 9.91 5.60
N ALA A 151 11.32 10.05 5.27
CA ALA A 151 10.52 9.01 4.65
C ALA A 151 10.43 9.11 3.12
N HIS A 152 11.02 10.14 2.50
CA HIS A 152 11.11 10.26 1.03
C HIS A 152 12.04 9.19 0.45
N GLY A 153 11.99 8.96 -0.86
CA GLY A 153 12.84 7.99 -1.56
C GLY A 153 12.07 6.77 -2.06
N ASP A 154 12.79 5.73 -2.48
CA ASP A 154 12.21 4.51 -3.07
C ASP A 154 12.54 3.29 -2.20
N LYS A 155 11.54 2.49 -1.81
CA LYS A 155 11.76 1.26 -1.02
C LYS A 155 12.79 0.32 -1.64
N ARG A 156 12.91 0.36 -2.96
CA ARG A 156 13.86 -0.47 -3.73
C ARG A 156 15.31 -0.05 -3.50
N ASN A 157 15.54 1.16 -2.98
CA ASN A 157 16.84 1.61 -2.53
C ASN A 157 17.07 1.17 -1.07
N LEU A 158 18.15 0.41 -0.85
CA LEU A 158 18.47 -0.14 0.47
C LEU A 158 18.84 0.94 1.51
N GLU A 159 19.40 2.06 1.09
CA GLU A 159 19.72 3.18 1.98
C GLU A 159 18.44 3.87 2.48
N ASP A 160 17.48 4.10 1.58
CA ASP A 160 16.17 4.65 1.92
C ASP A 160 15.43 3.72 2.87
N LEU A 161 15.34 2.43 2.54
CA LEU A 161 14.69 1.44 3.40
C LEU A 161 15.36 1.34 4.78
N SER A 162 16.68 1.44 4.85
CA SER A 162 17.42 1.42 6.12
C SER A 162 17.12 2.65 6.97
N ARG A 163 17.02 3.83 6.34
CA ARG A 163 16.59 5.06 7.03
C ARG A 163 15.16 4.95 7.53
N TRP A 164 14.23 4.43 6.73
CA TRP A 164 12.84 4.27 7.13
C TRP A 164 12.66 3.34 8.33
N ARG A 165 13.49 2.30 8.42
CA ARG A 165 13.57 1.39 9.57
C ARG A 165 13.93 2.09 10.88
N GLU A 166 14.77 3.12 10.82
CA GLU A 166 15.11 3.90 12.01
C GLU A 166 13.92 4.74 12.48
N LEU A 167 13.13 5.31 11.55
CA LEU A 167 11.90 6.06 11.90
C LEU A 167 10.89 5.21 12.68
N ALA A 168 10.79 3.91 12.41
CA ALA A 168 9.90 3.02 13.16
C ALA A 168 10.30 2.79 14.62
N LYS A 169 11.55 3.10 14.99
CA LYS A 169 12.05 2.93 16.36
C LYS A 169 11.67 4.12 17.25
N GLU A 170 11.18 5.21 16.66
CA GLU A 170 10.80 6.40 17.39
C GLU A 170 9.35 6.34 17.88
N GLY A 171 9.19 6.56 19.18
CA GLY A 171 7.90 6.54 19.86
C GLY A 171 7.35 5.13 20.08
N ILE A 172 6.12 5.07 20.58
CA ILE A 172 5.37 3.83 20.82
C ILE A 172 4.01 3.88 20.12
N GLN A 173 3.24 2.79 20.21
CA GLN A 173 1.95 2.67 19.49
C GLN A 173 0.94 3.78 19.84
N THR A 174 1.01 4.34 21.05
CA THR A 174 0.12 5.44 21.49
C THR A 174 0.56 6.81 20.99
N ASP A 175 1.77 6.94 20.43
CA ASP A 175 2.29 8.21 19.90
C ASP A 175 1.93 8.42 18.43
N ARG A 176 1.17 7.49 17.84
CA ARG A 176 0.83 7.54 16.41
C ARG A 176 0.00 8.77 16.08
N HIS A 177 0.35 9.42 14.98
CA HIS A 177 -0.47 10.48 14.42
C HIS A 177 -1.56 9.86 13.53
N MET A 178 -2.81 10.06 13.92
CA MET A 178 -3.98 9.57 13.17
C MET A 178 -4.44 10.65 12.20
N LEU A 179 -4.46 10.31 10.91
CA LEU A 179 -4.99 11.16 9.85
C LEU A 179 -6.13 10.42 9.13
N SER A 180 -7.31 11.02 9.14
CA SER A 180 -8.45 10.53 8.36
C SER A 180 -8.85 11.57 7.34
N ALA A 181 -8.91 11.17 6.08
CA ALA A 181 -9.16 12.09 4.97
C ALA A 181 -9.92 11.38 3.84
N GLN A 182 -10.56 12.19 3.00
CA GLN A 182 -11.20 11.73 1.77
C GLN A 182 -10.55 12.41 0.57
N ALA A 183 -10.36 11.65 -0.50
CA ALA A 183 -9.81 12.11 -1.77
C ALA A 183 -10.79 11.85 -2.91
N ASP A 184 -10.70 12.70 -3.93
CA ASP A 184 -11.36 12.53 -5.22
C ASP A 184 -10.47 11.71 -6.14
N ILE A 185 -11.02 10.64 -6.73
CA ILE A 185 -10.34 9.87 -7.75
C ILE A 185 -10.46 10.62 -9.08
N VAL A 186 -9.31 11.05 -9.61
CA VAL A 186 -9.24 11.84 -10.84
C VAL A 186 -9.04 10.94 -12.06
N GLU A 187 -8.34 9.82 -11.91
CA GLU A 187 -8.11 8.86 -12.99
C GLU A 187 -8.21 7.42 -12.49
N VAL A 188 -8.76 6.55 -13.35
CA VAL A 188 -8.82 5.09 -13.17
C VAL A 188 -8.46 4.44 -14.49
N PHE A 189 -7.42 3.60 -14.48
CA PHE A 189 -7.01 2.84 -15.66
C PHE A 189 -6.42 1.48 -15.26
N LYS A 190 -6.04 0.66 -16.25
CA LYS A 190 -5.40 -0.63 -16.03
C LYS A 190 -3.91 -0.55 -16.36
N GLY A 191 -3.10 -1.28 -15.61
CA GLY A 191 -1.66 -1.35 -15.77
C GLY A 191 -0.89 -0.46 -14.80
N PRO A 192 0.45 -0.56 -14.78
CA PRO A 192 1.27 0.12 -13.80
C PRO A 192 1.32 1.65 -13.97
N GLY A 193 0.99 2.19 -15.14
CA GLY A 193 1.24 3.61 -15.44
C GLY A 193 2.73 3.90 -15.37
N ASP A 194 3.10 4.98 -14.68
CA ASP A 194 4.51 5.35 -14.43
C ASP A 194 5.09 4.69 -13.16
N LEU A 195 4.28 3.96 -12.38
CA LEU A 195 4.77 3.23 -11.22
C LEU A 195 5.64 2.07 -11.67
N LYS A 196 6.81 1.94 -11.04
CA LYS A 196 7.73 0.84 -11.32
C LYS A 196 7.06 -0.50 -10.97
N PRO A 197 6.99 -1.46 -11.90
CA PRO A 197 6.55 -2.81 -11.59
C PRO A 197 7.33 -3.42 -10.42
N ILE A 198 6.69 -4.36 -9.75
CA ILE A 198 7.32 -5.15 -8.69
C ILE A 198 7.27 -6.62 -9.06
N GLU A 199 8.30 -7.37 -8.67
CA GLU A 199 8.20 -8.83 -8.68
C GLU A 199 7.43 -9.26 -7.44
N GLN A 200 6.45 -10.15 -7.61
CA GLN A 200 5.63 -10.64 -6.50
C GLN A 200 6.42 -11.54 -5.54
N SER A 201 7.62 -11.97 -5.94
CA SER A 201 8.61 -12.63 -5.10
C SER A 201 9.34 -11.68 -4.15
N TRP A 202 9.35 -10.37 -4.42
CA TRP A 202 10.12 -9.43 -3.61
C TRP A 202 9.59 -9.40 -2.18
N PRO A 203 10.49 -9.33 -1.19
CA PRO A 203 10.06 -9.10 0.18
C PRO A 203 9.33 -7.76 0.24
N THR A 204 8.08 -7.80 0.68
CA THR A 204 7.43 -6.60 1.23
C THR A 204 7.86 -6.41 2.65
N MET A 205 8.18 -7.51 3.34
CA MET A 205 9.31 -7.70 4.25
C MET A 205 9.84 -9.13 4.17
#